data_AF-A0A7X7JWL4-F1
#
_entry.id   AF-A0A7X7JWL4-F1
#
_cell.length_a   1.000
_cell.length_b   1.000
_cell.length_c   1.000
_cell.angle_alpha   90.00
_cell.angle_beta   90.00
_cell.angle_gamma   90.00
#
_symmetry.space_group_name_H-M   'P 1'
#
loop_
_entity.id
_entity.type
_entity.pdbx_description
1 polymer ?
#
loop_
_entity_poly.entity_id
_entity_poly.type
_entity_poly.pdbx_seq_one_letter_code
_entity_poly.pdbx_strand_id
1 'polypeptide(L)'
;MAMTITERPTMTQRSPAAATPKPLLRGWLHLGMAPVILIAGLILTALAPTQDTRLASAAYTLSAVMLFGTSAAYHRGNWKPSTLAVFRRLDHSNIFIFIAGTYTPLSFALLEGTAKWTLVGLAWSVALLGVLFRLTWLSAPRWLYT
;
A
#
# COMPACT_ATOMS: atom_id res chain seq x y z
N MET A 1 2.44 -33.54 -63.13
CA MET A 1 2.06 -33.81 -61.72
C MET A 1 2.72 -32.75 -60.86
N ALA A 2 2.07 -31.60 -60.68
CA ALA A 2 2.61 -30.46 -59.94
C ALA A 2 2.14 -30.53 -58.48
N MET A 3 3.10 -30.46 -57.56
CA MET A 3 2.94 -30.58 -56.12
C MET A 3 2.50 -29.22 -55.56
N THR A 4 1.22 -29.10 -55.18
CA THR A 4 0.70 -27.92 -54.49
C THR A 4 1.22 -27.91 -53.05
N ILE A 5 2.17 -27.01 -52.77
CA ILE A 5 2.61 -26.72 -51.41
C ILE A 5 1.55 -25.82 -50.77
N THR A 6 0.78 -26.39 -49.84
CA THR A 6 -0.12 -25.63 -48.96
C THR A 6 0.73 -24.79 -48.01
N GLU A 7 0.79 -23.47 -48.24
CA GLU A 7 1.38 -22.54 -47.26
C GLU A 7 0.55 -22.58 -45.97
N ARG A 8 1.20 -22.84 -44.84
CA ARG A 8 0.58 -22.73 -43.51
C ARG A 8 0.30 -21.25 -43.23
N PRO A 9 -0.87 -20.89 -42.68
CA PRO A 9 -1.11 -19.53 -42.22
C PRO A 9 -0.09 -19.21 -41.11
N THR A 10 0.65 -18.13 -41.33
CA THR A 10 1.61 -17.54 -40.42
C THR A 10 0.93 -17.29 -39.08
N MET A 11 1.54 -17.77 -38.00
CA MET A 11 1.03 -17.53 -36.64
C MET A 11 0.78 -16.04 -36.45
N THR A 12 -0.47 -15.70 -36.14
CA THR A 12 -0.95 -14.38 -35.78
C THR A 12 0.04 -13.75 -34.80
N GLN A 13 0.73 -12.69 -35.23
CA GLN A 13 1.41 -11.80 -34.29
C GLN A 13 0.34 -11.28 -33.32
N ARG A 14 0.35 -11.79 -32.08
CA ARG A 14 -0.45 -11.20 -31.01
C ARG A 14 0.07 -9.77 -30.84
N SER A 15 -0.72 -8.79 -31.24
CA SER A 15 -0.49 -7.39 -30.84
C SER A 15 -0.14 -7.35 -29.36
N PRO A 16 0.89 -6.60 -28.95
CA PRO A 16 1.11 -6.36 -27.52
C PRO A 16 -0.17 -5.76 -26.99
N ALA A 17 -0.89 -6.51 -26.14
CA ALA A 17 -2.12 -6.06 -25.52
C ALA A 17 -1.87 -4.65 -24.98
N ALA A 18 -2.63 -3.66 -25.47
CA ALA A 18 -2.43 -2.27 -25.16
C ALA A 18 -2.29 -2.11 -23.63
N ALA A 19 -1.11 -1.70 -23.17
CA ALA A 19 -0.86 -1.53 -21.75
C ALA A 19 -1.88 -0.52 -21.21
N THR A 20 -2.61 -0.90 -20.16
CA THR A 20 -3.60 -0.01 -19.56
C THR A 20 -2.90 1.26 -19.07
N PRO A 21 -3.37 2.45 -19.45
CA PRO A 21 -2.72 3.69 -19.05
C PRO A 21 -2.73 3.82 -17.51
N LYS A 22 -1.57 4.16 -16.93
CA LYS A 22 -1.41 4.33 -15.48
C LYS A 22 -2.38 5.43 -15.00
N PRO A 23 -3.25 5.18 -14.00
CA PRO A 23 -4.20 6.18 -13.54
C PRO A 23 -3.46 7.38 -12.93
N LEU A 24 -3.64 8.56 -13.52
CA LEU A 24 -2.91 9.78 -13.14
C LEU A 24 -3.43 10.40 -11.84
N LEU A 25 -4.74 10.29 -11.58
CA LEU A 25 -5.42 10.95 -10.48
C LEU A 25 -4.93 10.46 -9.10
N ARG A 26 -4.71 9.15 -8.94
CA ARG A 26 -4.27 8.55 -7.67
C ARG A 26 -2.99 9.19 -7.14
N GLY A 27 -2.01 9.41 -8.01
CA GLY A 27 -0.74 10.04 -7.61
C GLY A 27 -0.91 11.47 -7.13
N TRP A 28 -1.78 12.26 -7.78
CA TRP A 28 -2.04 13.65 -7.39
C TRP A 28 -2.86 13.74 -6.10
N LEU A 29 -3.89 12.90 -5.95
CA LEU A 29 -4.69 12.86 -4.72
C LEU A 29 -3.83 12.49 -3.51
N HIS A 30 -2.96 11.48 -3.63
CA HIS A 30 -2.09 11.09 -2.53
C HIS A 30 -1.01 12.15 -2.25
N LEU A 31 -0.47 12.81 -3.28
CA LEU A 31 0.48 13.90 -3.10
C LEU A 31 -0.13 15.09 -2.35
N GLY A 32 -1.38 15.46 -2.67
CA GLY A 32 -2.10 16.51 -1.96
C GLY A 32 -2.53 16.10 -0.55
N MET A 33 -2.89 14.84 -0.34
CA MET A 33 -3.31 14.33 0.98
C MET A 33 -2.14 14.16 1.95
N ALA A 34 -0.93 13.85 1.47
CA ALA A 34 0.26 13.66 2.32
C ALA A 34 0.56 14.85 3.27
N PRO A 35 0.60 16.12 2.82
CA PRO A 35 0.76 17.25 3.73
C PRO A 35 -0.48 17.49 4.60
N VAL A 36 -1.69 17.28 4.08
CA VAL A 36 -2.94 17.46 4.84
C VAL A 36 -2.99 16.49 6.02
N ILE A 37 -2.70 15.22 5.79
CA ILE A 37 -2.72 14.19 6.84
C ILE A 37 -1.57 14.37 7.83
N LEU A 38 -0.41 14.86 7.39
CA LEU A 38 0.69 15.20 8.29
C LEU A 38 0.26 16.29 9.26
N ILE A 39 -0.30 17.39 8.75
CA ILE A 39 -0.75 18.51 9.59
C ILE A 39 -1.88 18.06 10.52
N ALA A 40 -2.92 17.41 9.99
CA ALA A 40 -4.05 16.94 10.78
C ALA A 40 -3.63 15.91 11.84
N GLY A 41 -2.74 14.98 11.49
CA GLY A 41 -2.19 14.00 12.41
C GLY A 41 -1.33 14.62 13.51
N LEU A 42 -0.48 15.59 13.17
CA LEU A 42 0.30 16.34 14.18
C LEU A 42 -0.61 17.09 15.15
N ILE A 43 -1.69 17.71 14.67
CA ILE A 43 -2.72 18.35 15.51
C ILE A 43 -3.37 17.30 16.43
N LEU A 44 -3.82 16.16 15.88
CA LEU A 44 -4.41 15.08 16.65
C LEU A 44 -3.46 14.57 17.75
N THR A 45 -2.19 14.36 17.42
CA THR A 45 -1.16 13.94 18.38
C THR A 45 -0.94 15.01 19.46
N ALA A 46 -0.84 16.29 19.09
CA ALA A 46 -0.61 17.37 20.05
C ALA A 46 -1.79 17.56 21.02
N LEU A 47 -3.01 17.41 20.53
CA LEU A 47 -4.24 17.59 21.31
C LEU A 47 -4.68 16.33 22.07
N ALA A 48 -3.99 15.20 21.90
CA ALA A 48 -4.32 13.96 22.60
C ALA A 48 -4.17 14.15 24.14
N PRO A 49 -5.20 13.77 24.93
CA PRO A 49 -5.33 14.15 26.34
C PRO A 49 -4.40 13.37 27.28
N THR A 50 -3.95 12.19 26.87
CA THR A 50 -3.06 11.32 27.67
C THR A 50 -1.82 10.97 26.88
N GLN A 51 -0.75 10.58 27.57
CA GLN A 51 0.49 10.12 26.92
C GLN A 51 0.23 8.90 26.02
N ASP A 52 -0.60 7.96 26.48
CA ASP A 52 -0.93 6.76 25.71
C ASP A 52 -1.69 7.09 24.42
N THR A 53 -2.73 7.93 24.51
CA THR A 53 -3.48 8.36 23.32
C THR A 53 -2.63 9.21 22.38
N ARG A 54 -1.67 9.97 22.91
CA ARG A 54 -0.69 10.73 22.11
C ARG A 54 0.23 9.82 21.31
N LEU A 55 0.82 8.79 21.95
CA LEU A 55 1.66 7.80 21.28
C LEU A 55 0.87 7.00 20.25
N ALA A 56 -0.37 6.62 20.58
CA ALA A 56 -1.27 5.93 19.68
C ALA A 56 -1.62 6.78 18.44
N SER A 57 -1.94 8.06 18.64
CA SER A 57 -2.19 9.03 17.54
C SER A 57 -0.93 9.30 16.72
N ALA A 58 0.25 9.30 17.33
CA ALA A 58 1.52 9.42 16.61
C ALA A 58 1.77 8.21 15.70
N ALA A 59 1.46 7.00 16.16
CA ALA A 59 1.55 5.78 15.35
C ALA A 59 0.59 5.82 14.14
N TYR A 60 -0.64 6.30 14.34
CA TYR A 60 -1.58 6.57 13.24
C TYR A 60 -1.03 7.61 12.26
N THR A 61 -0.54 8.74 12.77
CA THR A 61 -0.01 9.83 11.94
C THR A 61 1.14 9.34 11.07
N LEU A 62 2.08 8.60 11.66
CA LEU A 62 3.20 8.01 10.92
C LEU A 62 2.72 7.05 9.83
N SER A 63 1.81 6.12 10.14
CA SER A 63 1.33 5.16 9.16
C SER A 63 0.54 5.81 8.02
N ALA A 64 -0.24 6.85 8.32
CA ALA A 64 -1.00 7.61 7.33
C ALA A 64 -0.07 8.41 6.40
N VAL A 65 0.91 9.12 6.96
CA VAL A 65 1.93 9.84 6.19
C VAL A 65 2.73 8.87 5.32
N MET A 66 3.11 7.71 5.86
CA MET A 66 3.76 6.66 5.09
C MET A 66 2.88 6.20 3.92
N LEU A 67 1.59 5.92 4.15
CA LEU A 67 0.65 5.49 3.10
C LEU A 67 0.59 6.50 1.96
N PHE A 68 0.23 7.75 2.27
CA PHE A 68 0.06 8.77 1.23
C PHE A 68 1.38 9.15 0.57
N GLY A 69 2.44 9.33 1.36
CA GLY A 69 3.78 9.68 0.85
C GLY A 69 4.38 8.60 -0.05
N THR A 70 4.30 7.33 0.36
CA THR A 70 4.82 6.20 -0.45
C THR A 70 4.04 6.06 -1.75
N SER A 71 2.72 6.20 -1.69
CA SER A 71 1.87 6.11 -2.89
C SER A 71 2.12 7.28 -3.85
N ALA A 72 2.27 8.49 -3.33
CA ALA A 72 2.63 9.65 -4.14
C ALA A 72 3.98 9.42 -4.83
N ALA A 73 5.00 8.97 -4.11
CA ALA A 73 6.31 8.65 -4.66
C ALA A 73 6.24 7.54 -5.74
N TYR A 74 5.46 6.47 -5.49
CA TYR A 74 5.26 5.38 -6.45
C TYR A 74 4.56 5.84 -7.74
N HIS A 75 3.53 6.66 -7.62
CA HIS A 75 2.74 7.08 -8.78
C HIS A 75 3.37 8.24 -9.56
N ARG A 76 4.08 9.16 -8.90
CA ARG A 76 4.62 10.39 -9.50
C ARG A 76 6.10 10.33 -9.87
N GLY A 77 6.89 9.47 -9.24
CA GLY A 77 8.32 9.40 -9.52
C GLY A 77 8.65 8.70 -10.84
N ASN A 78 9.72 9.16 -11.49
CA ASN A 78 10.27 8.53 -12.70
C ASN A 78 11.43 7.60 -12.31
N TRP A 79 11.07 6.40 -11.85
CA TRP A 79 12.02 5.45 -11.27
C TRP A 79 12.51 4.42 -12.28
N LYS A 80 13.75 3.93 -12.10
CA LYS A 80 14.24 2.72 -12.78
C LYS A 80 13.32 1.52 -12.46
N PRO A 81 13.20 0.51 -13.34
CA PRO A 81 12.27 -0.62 -13.14
C PRO A 81 12.42 -1.35 -11.79
N SER A 82 13.66 -1.52 -11.31
CA SER A 82 13.94 -2.14 -10.01
C SER A 82 13.41 -1.31 -8.84
N THR A 83 13.67 0.00 -8.84
CA THR A 83 13.18 0.94 -7.84
C THR A 83 11.65 1.08 -7.87
N LEU A 84 11.05 1.12 -9.06
CA LEU A 84 9.60 1.14 -9.21
C LEU A 84 8.96 -0.12 -8.60
N ALA A 85 9.59 -1.29 -8.76
CA ALA A 85 9.12 -2.52 -8.15
C ALA A 85 9.18 -2.49 -6.62
N VAL A 86 10.20 -1.86 -6.04
CA VAL A 86 10.30 -1.63 -4.58
C VAL A 86 9.18 -0.71 -4.11
N PHE A 87 9.00 0.46 -4.73
CA PHE A 87 7.93 1.40 -4.34
C PHE A 87 6.54 0.79 -4.46
N ARG A 88 6.28 -0.02 -5.48
CA ARG A 88 5.02 -0.77 -5.62
C ARG A 88 4.79 -1.72 -4.45
N ARG A 89 5.83 -2.43 -4.01
CA ARG A 89 5.73 -3.34 -2.85
C ARG A 89 5.48 -2.56 -1.57
N LEU A 90 6.22 -1.47 -1.37
CA LEU A 90 6.02 -0.59 -0.21
C LEU A 90 4.60 -0.03 -0.18
N ASP A 91 4.09 0.50 -1.31
CA ASP A 91 2.72 1.04 -1.41
C ASP A 91 1.66 0.00 -1.05
N HIS A 92 1.79 -1.22 -1.57
CA HIS A 92 0.84 -2.29 -1.29
C HIS A 92 0.94 -2.81 0.15
N SER A 93 2.16 -2.95 0.68
CA SER A 93 2.39 -3.37 2.07
C SER A 93 1.89 -2.33 3.06
N ASN A 94 1.95 -1.05 2.71
CA ASN A 94 1.62 0.04 3.63
C ASN A 94 0.16 0.06 4.07
N ILE A 95 -0.73 -0.50 3.27
CA ILE A 95 -2.16 -0.60 3.63
C ILE A 95 -2.32 -1.41 4.93
N PHE A 96 -1.55 -2.48 5.10
CA PHE A 96 -1.57 -3.29 6.32
C PHE A 96 -1.12 -2.49 7.55
N ILE A 97 -0.04 -1.72 7.42
CA ILE A 97 0.49 -0.85 8.49
C ILE A 97 -0.52 0.26 8.82
N PHE A 98 -1.14 0.86 7.79
CA PHE A 98 -2.14 1.91 7.98
C PHE A 98 -3.39 1.42 8.70
N ILE A 99 -3.87 0.20 8.39
CA ILE A 99 -4.98 -0.42 9.10
C ILE A 99 -4.65 -0.59 10.60
N ALA A 100 -3.49 -1.16 10.92
CA ALA A 100 -3.05 -1.31 12.30
C ALA A 100 -2.89 0.05 13.02
N GLY A 101 -2.28 1.01 12.33
CA GLY A 101 -2.14 2.38 12.84
C GLY A 101 -3.48 3.06 13.08
N THR A 102 -4.52 2.80 12.27
CA THR A 102 -5.88 3.35 12.48
C THR A 102 -6.56 2.77 13.72
N TYR A 103 -6.45 1.46 13.93
CA TYR A 103 -7.04 0.82 15.12
C TYR A 103 -6.32 1.15 16.42
N THR A 104 -5.05 1.60 16.36
CA THR A 104 -4.26 1.89 17.57
C THR A 104 -4.87 3.03 18.41
N PRO A 105 -5.03 4.29 17.93
CA PRO A 105 -5.65 5.34 18.73
C PRO A 105 -7.11 5.07 19.07
N LEU A 106 -7.87 4.41 18.18
CA LEU A 106 -9.25 4.01 18.46
C LEU A 106 -9.33 3.03 19.63
N SER A 107 -8.44 2.04 19.70
CA SER A 107 -8.39 1.08 20.82
C SER A 107 -8.02 1.78 22.13
N PHE A 108 -7.05 2.70 22.08
CA PHE A 108 -6.63 3.42 23.28
C PHE A 108 -7.68 4.40 23.80
N ALA A 109 -8.49 4.98 22.91
CA ALA A 109 -9.54 5.95 23.26
C ALA A 109 -10.88 5.30 23.64
N LEU A 110 -11.24 4.15 23.05
CA LEU A 110 -12.59 3.58 23.16
C LEU A 110 -12.66 2.27 23.95
N LEU A 111 -11.53 1.59 24.19
CA LEU A 111 -11.51 0.29 24.85
C LEU A 111 -10.71 0.35 26.16
N GLU A 112 -10.97 -0.61 27.03
CA GLU A 112 -10.28 -0.78 28.31
C GLU A 112 -9.76 -2.22 28.47
N GLY A 113 -8.84 -2.40 29.42
CA GLY A 113 -8.30 -3.71 29.80
C GLY A 113 -7.80 -4.55 28.63
N THR A 114 -8.13 -5.83 28.65
CA THR A 114 -7.67 -6.82 27.68
C THR A 114 -8.15 -6.54 26.25
N ALA A 115 -9.37 -6.02 26.08
CA ALA A 115 -9.95 -5.79 24.75
C ALA A 115 -9.11 -4.80 23.92
N LYS A 116 -8.61 -3.74 24.56
CA LYS A 116 -7.67 -2.77 23.96
C LYS A 116 -6.44 -3.48 23.38
N TRP A 117 -5.77 -4.27 24.20
CA TRP A 117 -4.53 -4.94 23.81
C TRP A 117 -4.75 -6.07 22.81
N THR A 118 -5.87 -6.79 22.90
CA THR A 118 -6.25 -7.81 21.92
C THR A 118 -6.43 -7.20 20.53
N LEU A 119 -7.14 -6.09 20.40
CA LEU A 119 -7.36 -5.45 19.10
C LEU A 119 -6.05 -4.91 18.50
N VAL A 120 -5.24 -4.22 19.32
CA VAL A 120 -3.93 -3.73 18.89
C VAL A 120 -3.03 -4.89 18.47
N GLY A 121 -2.92 -5.93 19.30
CA GLY A 121 -2.08 -7.09 19.03
C GLY A 121 -2.50 -7.84 17.76
N LEU A 122 -3.80 -8.05 17.57
CA LEU A 122 -4.33 -8.70 16.36
C LEU A 122 -4.04 -7.86 15.10
N ALA A 123 -4.33 -6.56 15.14
CA ALA A 123 -4.14 -5.68 13.99
C ALA A 123 -2.67 -5.61 13.58
N TRP A 124 -1.75 -5.46 14.53
CA TRP A 124 -0.31 -5.44 14.24
C TRP A 124 0.26 -6.81 13.83
N SER A 125 -0.30 -7.91 14.33
CA SER A 125 0.08 -9.26 13.89
C SER A 125 -0.32 -9.50 12.44
N VAL A 126 -1.56 -9.15 12.07
CA VAL A 126 -2.02 -9.19 10.67
C VAL A 126 -1.17 -8.27 9.81
N ALA A 127 -0.79 -7.09 10.32
CA ALA A 127 0.04 -6.18 9.56
C ALA A 127 1.43 -6.74 9.28
N LEU A 128 2.07 -7.33 10.29
CA LEU A 128 3.36 -7.98 10.15
C LEU A 128 3.30 -9.12 9.13
N LEU A 129 2.30 -9.99 9.22
CA LEU A 129 2.10 -11.09 8.28
C LEU A 129 1.88 -10.58 6.85
N GLY A 130 1.04 -9.56 6.66
CA GLY A 130 0.77 -8.96 5.36
C GLY A 130 2.00 -8.30 4.73
N VAL A 131 2.80 -7.60 5.54
CA VAL A 131 4.06 -6.99 5.09
C VAL A 131 5.07 -8.06 4.71
N LEU A 132 5.30 -9.07 5.56
CA LEU A 132 6.24 -10.16 5.29
C LEU A 132 5.86 -10.90 4.00
N PHE A 133 4.59 -11.28 3.87
CA PHE A 133 4.07 -11.94 2.67
C PHE A 133 4.38 -11.14 1.39
N ARG A 134 4.19 -9.81 1.42
CA ARG A 134 4.46 -8.95 0.26
C ARG A 134 5.95 -8.71 -0.02
N LEU A 135 6.80 -8.76 1.00
CA LEU A 135 8.23 -8.50 0.86
C LEU A 135 9.03 -9.77 0.52
N THR A 136 8.68 -10.92 1.07
CA THR A 136 9.46 -12.18 0.93
C THR A 136 8.98 -13.06 -0.22
N TRP A 137 7.70 -13.04 -0.59
CA TRP A 137 7.18 -13.94 -1.62
C TRP A 137 7.25 -13.31 -3.03
N LEU A 138 8.47 -13.16 -3.52
CA LEU A 138 8.79 -12.57 -4.83
C LEU A 138 8.10 -13.26 -6.03
N SER A 139 7.83 -14.57 -5.91
CA SER A 139 7.35 -15.42 -7.01
C SER A 139 5.88 -15.80 -6.94
N ALA A 140 5.07 -15.24 -6.03
CA ALA A 140 3.68 -15.73 -5.94
C ALA A 140 2.86 -15.37 -7.18
N PRO A 141 1.86 -16.20 -7.51
CA PRO A 141 1.06 -16.01 -8.70
C PRO A 141 0.41 -14.61 -8.74
N ARG A 142 0.35 -13.99 -9.92
CA ARG A 142 -0.13 -12.59 -10.07
C ARG A 142 -1.55 -12.38 -9.52
N TRP A 143 -2.41 -13.40 -9.54
CA TRP A 143 -3.78 -13.36 -9.02
C TRP A 143 -3.86 -13.27 -7.48
N LEU A 144 -2.78 -13.59 -6.77
CA LEU A 144 -2.70 -13.46 -5.32
C LEU A 144 -2.49 -11.99 -4.89
N TYR A 145 -2.19 -11.12 -5.86
CA TYR A 145 -1.69 -9.77 -5.67
C TYR A 145 -2.40 -8.69 -6.48
N THR A 146 -3.25 -9.07 -7.45
CA THR A 146 -4.15 -8.19 -8.22
C THR A 146 -5.36 -7.82 -7.38
#